data_AF-A0A2M9BR30-F1
#
_entry.id   AF-A0A2M9BR30-F1
#
_cell.length_a   1.000
_cell.length_b   1.000
_cell.length_c   1.000
_cell.angle_alpha   90.00
_cell.angle_beta   90.00
_cell.angle_gamma   90.00
#
_symmetry.space_group_name_H-M   'P 1'
#
loop_
_entity.id
_entity.type
_entity.pdbx_description
1 polymer ?
#
loop_
_entity_poly.entity_id
_entity_poly.type
_entity_poly.pdbx_seq_one_letter_code
_entity_poly.pdbx_strand_id
1 'polypeptide(L)'
;MLQLMITKRIGRRQFHFTVQGTNFHEVVSEYDRLSFPDVLACGLCGSDNLDLSSRVAQDKFKYTSVKCLDCRGDVTFGKTQKDDQTVFLRKREDGNLDWQAWKKAEK
;
A
#
# COMPACT_ATOMS: atom_id res chain seq x y z
N MET A 1 -24.44 -4.04 -12.23
CA MET A 1 -23.12 -4.04 -11.58
C MET A 1 -22.31 -2.91 -12.15
N LEU A 2 -21.88 -1.97 -11.32
CA LEU A 2 -21.08 -0.81 -11.71
C LEU A 2 -19.60 -1.10 -11.45
N GLN A 3 -18.72 -0.49 -12.23
CA GLN A 3 -17.27 -0.65 -12.11
C GLN A 3 -16.55 0.69 -12.22
N LEU A 4 -15.47 0.85 -11.46
CA LEU A 4 -14.57 2.00 -11.53
C LEU A 4 -13.13 1.49 -11.59
N MET A 5 -12.37 1.97 -12.56
CA MET A 5 -10.94 1.69 -12.68
C MET A 5 -10.14 2.84 -12.04
N ILE A 6 -9.24 2.49 -11.14
CA ILE A 6 -8.39 3.40 -10.40
C ILE A 6 -6.96 3.08 -10.76
N THR A 7 -6.18 4.09 -11.12
CA THR A 7 -4.75 3.93 -11.38
C THR A 7 -3.98 4.56 -10.24
N LYS A 8 -3.01 3.82 -9.68
CA LYS A 8 -2.04 4.33 -8.71
C LYS A 8 -0.64 4.17 -9.26
N ARG A 9 0.19 5.20 -9.11
CA ARG A 9 1.60 5.14 -9.47
C ARG A 9 2.43 4.74 -8.26
N ILE A 10 3.23 3.70 -8.43
CA ILE A 10 4.19 3.23 -7.43
C ILE A 10 5.54 3.12 -8.12
N GLY A 11 6.41 4.08 -7.82
CA GLY A 11 7.68 4.26 -8.49
C GLY A 11 7.50 4.56 -9.98
N ARG A 12 8.20 3.78 -10.80
CA ARG A 12 8.07 3.77 -12.26
C ARG A 12 6.88 2.97 -12.80
N ARG A 13 6.16 2.21 -11.96
CA ARG A 13 5.06 1.34 -12.39
C ARG A 13 3.70 1.99 -12.12
N GLN A 14 2.74 1.67 -12.98
CA GLN A 14 1.33 1.97 -12.75
C GLN A 14 0.60 0.68 -12.37
N PHE A 15 -0.24 0.76 -11.36
CA PHE A 15 -1.08 -0.32 -10.87
C PHE A 15 -2.53 0.07 -11.11
N HIS A 16 -3.25 -0.79 -11.83
CA HIS A 16 -4.67 -0.60 -12.12
C HIS A 16 -5.48 -1.48 -11.17
N PHE A 17 -6.38 -0.85 -10.43
CA PHE A 17 -7.33 -1.50 -9.53
C PHE A 17 -8.73 -1.32 -10.11
N THR A 18 -9.48 -2.40 -10.21
CA THR A 18 -10.89 -2.34 -10.59
C THR A 18 -11.72 -2.59 -9.35
N VAL A 19 -12.52 -1.59 -8.95
CA VAL A 19 -13.53 -1.74 -7.89
C VAL A 19 -14.90 -1.95 -8.52
N GLN A 20 -15.71 -2.81 -7.90
CA GLN A 20 -17.03 -3.18 -8.39
C GLN A 20 -18.05 -3.12 -7.26
N GLY A 21 -19.29 -2.75 -7.59
CA GLY A 21 -20.38 -2.64 -6.62
C GLY A 21 -21.74 -2.79 -7.28
N THR A 22 -22.77 -3.05 -6.46
CA THR A 22 -24.14 -3.21 -6.95
C THR A 22 -24.77 -1.86 -7.31
N ASN A 23 -24.36 -0.79 -6.63
CA ASN A 23 -24.82 0.58 -6.82
C ASN A 23 -23.64 1.57 -6.72
N PHE A 24 -23.91 2.85 -6.99
CA PHE A 24 -22.88 3.88 -7.00
C PHE A 24 -22.23 4.09 -5.63
N HIS A 25 -23.02 4.03 -4.55
CA HIS A 25 -22.54 4.23 -3.19
C HIS A 25 -21.50 3.17 -2.79
N GLU A 26 -21.74 1.90 -3.14
CA GLU A 26 -20.78 0.81 -2.90
C GLU A 26 -19.49 1.00 -3.69
N VAL A 27 -19.57 1.35 -4.99
CA VAL A 27 -18.37 1.59 -5.81
C VAL A 27 -17.49 2.70 -5.23
N VAL A 28 -18.10 3.81 -4.80
CA VAL A 28 -17.38 4.92 -4.17
C VAL A 28 -16.83 4.51 -2.81
N SER A 29 -17.57 3.74 -2.02
CA SER A 29 -17.10 3.26 -0.71
C SER A 29 -15.88 2.33 -0.85
N GLU A 30 -15.88 1.42 -1.83
CA GLU A 30 -14.72 0.56 -2.11
C GLU A 30 -13.52 1.35 -2.66
N TYR A 31 -13.78 2.41 -3.44
CA TYR A 31 -12.75 3.34 -3.86
C TYR A 31 -12.11 4.07 -2.65
N ASP A 32 -12.92 4.59 -1.74
CA ASP A 32 -12.45 5.32 -0.56
C ASP A 32 -11.59 4.45 0.37
N ARG A 33 -11.83 3.13 0.39
CA ARG A 33 -11.01 2.16 1.13
C ARG A 33 -9.59 2.06 0.58
N LEU A 34 -9.34 2.36 -0.70
CA LEU A 34 -8.00 2.46 -1.29
C LEU A 34 -7.36 3.84 -0.97
N SER A 35 -7.29 4.14 0.32
CA SER A 35 -6.95 5.46 0.88
C SER A 35 -5.44 5.72 0.96
N PHE A 36 -4.74 5.52 -0.16
CA PHE A 36 -3.31 5.85 -0.25
C PHE A 36 -3.01 6.66 -1.51
N PRO A 37 -2.10 7.65 -1.43
CA PRO A 37 -1.66 8.42 -2.59
C PRO A 37 -0.67 7.61 -3.44
N ASP A 38 -0.32 8.15 -4.60
CA ASP A 38 0.81 7.65 -5.38
C ASP A 38 2.10 7.70 -4.55
N VAL A 39 2.96 6.69 -4.72
CA VAL A 39 4.26 6.58 -4.05
C VAL A 39 5.34 6.68 -5.09
N LEU A 40 5.88 7.88 -5.32
CA LEU A 40 6.77 8.14 -6.46
C LEU A 40 8.19 7.60 -6.27
N ALA A 41 8.68 7.56 -5.03
CA ALA A 41 10.04 7.15 -4.72
C ALA A 41 10.14 6.56 -3.30
N CYS A 42 11.22 5.80 -3.06
CA CYS A 42 11.56 5.29 -1.74
C CYS A 42 11.92 6.44 -0.81
N GLY A 43 11.25 6.52 0.34
CA GLY A 43 11.56 7.53 1.36
C GLY A 43 12.89 7.31 2.09
N LEU A 44 13.63 6.24 1.79
CA LEU A 44 14.94 5.95 2.39
C LEU A 44 16.10 6.26 1.43
N CYS A 45 16.05 5.75 0.21
CA CYS A 45 17.15 5.87 -0.76
C CYS A 45 16.80 6.70 -2.01
N GLY A 46 15.56 7.20 -2.13
CA GLY A 46 15.12 7.99 -3.28
C GLY A 46 14.88 7.22 -4.58
N SER A 47 15.09 5.91 -4.61
CA SER A 47 14.85 5.08 -5.80
C SER A 47 13.37 5.01 -6.18
N ASP A 48 13.08 5.04 -7.47
CA ASP A 48 11.75 4.80 -8.06
C ASP A 48 11.52 3.32 -8.42
N ASN A 49 12.48 2.44 -8.12
CA ASN A 49 12.38 1.00 -8.34
C ASN A 49 11.58 0.34 -7.22
N LEU A 50 10.28 0.64 -7.20
CA LEU A 50 9.32 0.19 -6.21
C LEU A 50 8.42 -0.92 -6.76
N ASP A 51 7.95 -1.78 -5.88
CA ASP A 51 6.96 -2.82 -6.20
C ASP A 51 5.90 -2.97 -5.10
N LEU A 52 4.71 -3.44 -5.49
CA LEU A 52 3.66 -3.82 -4.55
C LEU A 52 3.87 -5.28 -4.15
N SER A 53 4.02 -5.55 -2.86
CA SER A 53 4.26 -6.89 -2.34
C SER A 53 3.17 -7.31 -1.37
N SER A 54 2.73 -8.56 -1.48
CA SER A 54 1.91 -9.23 -0.47
C SER A 54 2.72 -10.36 0.17
N ARG A 55 2.66 -10.46 1.50
CA ARG A 55 3.30 -11.53 2.26
C ARG A 55 2.38 -12.05 3.36
N VAL A 56 2.50 -13.34 3.65
CA VAL A 56 1.87 -13.97 4.82
C VAL A 56 2.97 -14.30 5.82
N ALA A 57 2.92 -13.70 7.01
CA ALA A 57 3.85 -14.00 8.08
C ALA A 57 3.22 -14.98 9.08
N GLN A 58 4.00 -15.98 9.51
CA GLN A 58 3.57 -17.00 10.48
C GLN A 58 2.25 -17.69 10.08
N ASP A 59 1.99 -17.83 8.77
CA ASP A 59 0.76 -18.37 8.18
C ASP A 59 -0.56 -17.75 8.69
N LYS A 60 -0.48 -16.59 9.34
CA LYS A 60 -1.61 -15.97 10.03
C LYS A 60 -1.79 -14.50 9.64
N PHE A 61 -0.70 -13.77 9.49
CA PHE A 61 -0.75 -12.33 9.31
C PHE A 61 -0.49 -11.95 7.86
N LYS A 62 -1.52 -11.44 7.18
CA LYS A 62 -1.42 -10.95 5.80
C LYS A 62 -0.98 -9.49 5.82
N TYR A 63 0.14 -9.20 5.17
CA TYR A 63 0.65 -7.85 5.00
C TYR A 63 0.76 -7.53 3.52
N THR A 64 0.31 -6.32 3.17
CA THR A 64 0.63 -5.69 1.89
C THR A 64 1.63 -4.58 2.19
N SER A 65 2.63 -4.37 1.35
CA SER A 65 3.60 -3.27 1.47
C SER A 65 4.06 -2.77 0.11
N VAL A 66 4.51 -1.52 0.09
CA VAL A 66 5.32 -1.00 -1.01
C VAL A 66 6.78 -1.26 -0.65
N LYS A 67 7.49 -2.01 -1.50
CA LYS A 67 8.87 -2.43 -1.28
C LYS A 67 9.78 -1.75 -2.29
N CYS A 68 10.89 -1.19 -1.81
CA CYS A 68 11.98 -0.74 -2.67
C CYS A 68 12.83 -1.94 -3.06
N LEU A 69 13.08 -2.14 -4.35
CA LEU A 69 13.90 -3.26 -4.83
C LEU A 69 15.40 -2.99 -4.71
N ASP A 70 15.81 -1.73 -4.53
CA ASP A 70 17.22 -1.35 -4.44
C ASP A 70 17.75 -1.45 -2.99
N CYS A 71 17.14 -0.72 -2.04
CA CYS A 71 17.55 -0.76 -0.62
C CYS A 71 16.81 -1.82 0.21
N ARG A 72 15.82 -2.48 -0.38
CA ARG A 72 14.93 -3.48 0.25
C ARG A 72 14.07 -2.98 1.41
N GLY A 73 14.10 -1.68 1.70
CA GLY A 73 13.18 -1.08 2.67
C GLY A 73 11.74 -1.14 2.18
N ASP A 74 10.80 -1.10 3.12
CA ASP A 74 9.37 -1.21 2.82
C ASP A 74 8.54 -0.26 3.68
N VAL A 75 7.40 0.16 3.13
CA VAL A 75 6.33 0.83 3.89
C VAL A 75 5.10 -0.08 3.84
N THR A 76 4.68 -0.53 5.02
CA THR A 76 3.57 -1.47 5.17
C THR A 76 2.23 -0.73 5.18
N PHE A 77 1.21 -1.34 4.57
CA PHE A 77 -0.17 -0.88 4.68
C PHE A 77 -0.71 -1.18 6.07
N GLY A 78 -1.21 -0.14 6.75
CA GLY A 78 -1.99 -0.26 7.97
C GLY A 78 -3.46 -0.57 7.67
N LYS A 79 -4.13 -1.07 8.70
CA LYS A 79 -5.59 -1.21 8.78
C LYS A 79 -6.07 -0.51 10.03
N THR A 80 -7.25 0.08 10.00
CA THR A 80 -7.79 0.69 11.22
C THR A 80 -8.35 -0.42 12.13
N GLN A 81 -8.32 -0.22 13.45
CA GLN A 81 -8.91 -1.21 14.38
C GLN A 81 -10.45 -1.27 14.29
N LYS A 82 -11.08 -0.18 13.85
CA LYS A 82 -12.53 -0.06 13.72
C LYS A 82 -13.06 -0.57 12.37
N ASP A 83 -12.23 -0.51 11.33
CA ASP A 83 -12.52 -0.97 9.97
C ASP A 83 -11.26 -1.59 9.34
N ASP A 84 -11.30 -2.91 9.13
CA ASP A 84 -10.20 -3.71 8.60
C ASP A 84 -10.17 -3.75 7.05
N GLN A 85 -11.15 -3.11 6.40
CA GLN A 85 -11.30 -3.00 4.96
C GLN A 85 -10.58 -1.77 4.40
N THR A 86 -10.55 -0.66 5.14
CA THR A 86 -9.82 0.55 4.74
C THR A 86 -8.32 0.36 4.88
N VAL A 87 -7.59 0.50 3.77
CA VAL A 87 -6.13 0.40 3.73
C VAL A 87 -5.50 1.77 3.56
N PHE A 88 -4.46 2.03 4.35
CA PHE A 88 -3.66 3.26 4.26
C PHE A 88 -2.18 2.92 4.38
N LEU A 89 -1.32 3.71 3.77
CA LEU A 89 0.12 3.58 4.01
C LEU A 89 0.45 4.13 5.40
N ARG A 90 1.21 3.37 6.19
CA ARG A 90 1.62 3.80 7.53
C ARG A 90 2.40 5.12 7.44
N LYS A 91 2.01 6.07 8.29
CA LYS A 91 2.69 7.36 8.44
C LYS A 91 3.32 7.47 9.83
N ARG A 92 4.35 8.29 9.94
CA ARG A 92 4.96 8.73 11.20
C ARG A 92 4.17 9.91 11.77
N GLU A 93 4.50 10.30 13.00
CA GLU A 93 3.89 11.45 13.68
C GLU A 93 4.09 12.78 12.93
N ASP A 94 5.16 12.88 12.14
CA ASP A 94 5.46 14.03 11.27
C ASP A 94 4.62 14.05 9.98
N GLY A 95 3.77 13.05 9.75
CA GLY A 95 2.93 12.91 8.56
C GLY A 95 3.61 12.25 7.35
N ASN A 96 4.93 11.97 7.41
CA ASN A 96 5.65 11.30 6.34
C ASN A 96 5.41 9.79 6.34
N LEU A 97 5.61 9.14 5.18
CA LEU A 97 5.51 7.69 5.07
C LEU A 97 6.54 6.99 5.97
N ASP A 98 6.08 6.04 6.77
CA ASP A 98 6.92 5.31 7.71
C ASP A 98 7.69 4.18 7.02
N TRP A 99 8.66 4.55 6.20
CA TRP A 99 9.56 3.59 5.58
C TRP A 99 10.45 2.92 6.64
N GLN A 100 10.47 1.59 6.59
CA GLN A 100 11.29 0.74 7.42
C GLN A 100 12.48 0.23 6.61
N ALA A 101 13.69 0.45 7.11
CA ALA A 101 14.90 -0.08 6.50
C ALA A 101 14.95 -1.61 6.65
N TRP A 102 15.48 -2.30 5.65
CA TRP A 102 15.67 -3.73 5.76
C TRP A 102 16.72 -4.05 6.82
N LYS A 103 16.26 -4.53 7.98
CA LYS A 103 17.13 -5.13 8.99
C LYS A 103 17.22 -6.63 8.70
N LYS A 104 18.41 -7.12 8.40
CA LYS A 104 18.67 -8.56 8.40
C LYS A 104 18.45 -9.04 9.84
N ALA A 105 17.50 -9.95 10.06
CA ALA A 105 17.32 -10.54 11.38
C ALA A 105 18.64 -11.22 11.76
N GLU A 106 19.36 -10.67 12.74
CA GLU A 106 20.44 -11.38 13.40
C GLU A 106 19.82 -12.61 14.06
N LYS A 107 20.33 -13.78 13.69
CA LYS A 107 19.89 -15.08 14.21
C LYS A 107 20.51 -15.33 15.58
#